data_AF-A0A413JX35-F1
#
_entry.id   AF-A0A413JX35-F1
#
_cell.length_a   1.000
_cell.length_b   1.000
_cell.length_c   1.000
_cell.angle_alpha   90.00
_cell.angle_beta   90.00
_cell.angle_gamma   90.00
#
_symmetry.space_group_name_H-M   'P 1'
#
loop_
_entity.id
_entity.type
_entity.pdbx_description
1 polymer ?
#
loop_
_entity_poly.entity_id
_entity_poly.type
_entity_poly.pdbx_seq_one_letter_code
_entity_poly.pdbx_strand_id
1 'polypeptide(L)'
;MDKQMTIAKKRYSFKKAYERVPLGQIETLKKELYGVFNINNRTSWYNKLKGITSPSVEVVKAVETVFLKYGIENCWEITDIKL
;
A
#
# COMPACT_ATOMS: atom_id res chain seq x y z
N MET A 1 15.03 16.19 -17.58
CA MET A 1 14.31 15.04 -18.19
C MET A 1 14.18 13.99 -17.11
N ASP A 2 13.16 14.15 -16.29
CA ASP A 2 12.84 13.26 -15.19
C ASP A 2 12.39 11.92 -15.79
N LYS A 3 13.28 10.92 -15.74
CA LYS A 3 12.91 9.54 -16.07
C LYS A 3 11.82 9.13 -15.08
N GLN A 4 10.56 9.20 -15.50
CA GLN A 4 9.45 8.61 -14.75
C GLN A 4 9.80 7.13 -14.53
N MET A 5 10.10 6.76 -13.29
CA MET A 5 10.14 5.36 -12.89
C MET A 5 8.74 4.80 -13.15
N THR A 6 8.58 3.98 -14.17
CA THR A 6 7.28 3.41 -14.51
C THR A 6 7.04 2.16 -13.68
N ILE A 7 5.96 2.16 -12.91
CA ILE A 7 5.48 0.97 -12.21
C ILE A 7 4.79 0.07 -13.23
N ALA A 8 5.15 -1.21 -13.23
CA ALA A 8 4.54 -2.19 -14.13
C ALA A 8 3.02 -2.25 -13.91
N LYS A 9 2.25 -2.47 -14.99
CA LYS A 9 0.80 -2.62 -14.92
C LYS A 9 0.42 -3.94 -14.27
N LYS A 10 0.49 -3.96 -12.94
CA LYS A 10 0.24 -5.12 -12.07
C LYS A 10 -0.64 -4.70 -10.91
N ARG A 11 -1.14 -5.68 -10.16
CA ARG A 11 -1.89 -5.46 -8.93
C ARG A 11 -0.93 -5.47 -7.74
N TYR A 12 -0.94 -4.38 -6.97
CA TYR A 12 -0.09 -4.17 -5.81
C TYR A 12 -0.94 -4.25 -4.55
N SER A 13 -0.88 -5.37 -3.83
CA SER A 13 -1.56 -5.58 -2.54
C SER A 13 -0.58 -5.42 -1.40
N PHE A 14 -1.02 -4.88 -0.26
CA PHE A 14 -0.23 -4.86 0.98
C PHE A 14 -0.93 -5.61 2.12
N LYS A 15 -1.91 -6.46 1.79
CA LYS A 15 -2.71 -7.20 2.78
C LYS A 15 -1.85 -8.08 3.69
N LYS A 16 -0.93 -8.87 3.14
CA LYS A 16 -0.08 -9.75 3.96
C LYS A 16 0.86 -8.98 4.87
N ALA A 17 1.40 -7.85 4.41
CA ALA A 17 2.21 -6.97 5.24
C ALA A 17 1.37 -6.40 6.40
N TYR A 18 0.17 -5.92 6.10
CA TYR A 18 -0.79 -5.45 7.10
C TYR A 18 -1.12 -6.52 8.15
N GLU A 19 -1.32 -7.78 7.74
CA GLU A 19 -1.60 -8.91 8.64
C GLU A 19 -0.41 -9.28 9.56
N ARG A 20 0.81 -8.85 9.24
CA ARG A 20 2.01 -9.05 10.08
C ARG A 20 2.19 -7.96 11.15
N VAL A 21 1.47 -6.85 11.05
CA VAL A 21 1.58 -5.73 12.00
C VAL A 21 0.95 -6.16 13.33
N PRO A 22 1.60 -5.90 14.48
CA PRO A 22 1.02 -6.18 15.79
C PRO A 22 -0.33 -5.48 15.97
N LEU A 23 -1.29 -6.16 16.63
CA LEU A 23 -2.65 -5.63 16.83
C LEU A 23 -2.68 -4.24 17.51
N GLY A 24 -1.75 -3.96 18.43
CA GLY A 24 -1.66 -2.66 19.09
C GLY A 24 -1.20 -1.51 18.18
N GLN A 25 -0.64 -1.81 17.01
CA GLN A 25 -0.12 -0.83 16.06
C GLN A 25 -0.98 -0.71 14.80
N ILE A 26 -1.87 -1.68 14.56
CA ILE A 26 -2.67 -1.80 13.34
C ILE A 26 -3.55 -0.57 13.08
N GLU A 27 -4.13 0.01 14.14
CA GLU A 27 -5.03 1.16 14.01
C GLU A 27 -4.27 2.44 13.64
N THR A 28 -3.08 2.63 14.20
CA THR A 28 -2.21 3.77 13.89
C THR A 28 -1.71 3.69 12.46
N LEU A 29 -1.20 2.52 12.05
CA LEU A 29 -0.78 2.27 10.66
C LEU A 29 -1.93 2.51 9.67
N LYS A 30 -3.13 2.02 9.99
CA LYS A 30 -4.31 2.23 9.17
C LYS A 30 -4.64 3.72 9.02
N LYS A 31 -4.57 4.52 10.09
CA LYS A 31 -4.81 5.97 10.04
C LYS A 31 -3.78 6.69 9.17
N GLU A 32 -2.51 6.32 9.24
CA GLU A 32 -1.47 6.90 8.37
C GLU A 32 -1.74 6.56 6.89
N LEU A 33 -2.10 5.30 6.59
CA LEU A 33 -2.44 4.89 5.23
C LEU A 33 -3.72 5.56 4.71
N TYR A 34 -4.69 5.86 5.57
CA TYR A 34 -5.85 6.68 5.18
C TYR A 34 -5.42 8.06 4.67
N GLY A 35 -4.43 8.68 5.32
CA GLY A 35 -3.83 9.93 4.87
C GLY A 35 -3.13 9.79 3.51
N VAL A 36 -2.34 8.73 3.33
CA VAL A 36 -1.63 8.45 2.05
C VAL A 36 -2.61 8.30 0.89
N PHE A 37 -3.72 7.58 1.09
CA PHE A 37 -4.72 7.35 0.05
C PHE A 37 -5.79 8.44 -0.04
N ASN A 38 -5.76 9.43 0.86
CA ASN A 38 -6.80 10.44 1.03
C ASN A 38 -8.23 9.83 1.08
N ILE A 39 -8.40 8.81 1.92
CA ILE A 39 -9.67 8.10 2.12
C ILE A 39 -10.15 8.24 3.56
N ASN A 40 -11.47 8.10 3.77
CA ASN A 40 -12.09 8.20 5.10
C ASN A 40 -13.10 7.09 5.39
N ASN A 41 -13.33 6.16 4.46
CA ASN A 41 -14.38 5.14 4.59
C ASN A 41 -13.82 3.71 4.48
N ARG A 42 -14.56 2.77 5.10
CA ARG A 42 -14.17 1.37 5.22
C ARG A 42 -14.14 0.63 3.88
N THR A 43 -15.05 0.96 2.96
CA THR A 43 -15.13 0.33 1.64
C THR A 43 -13.89 0.64 0.80
N SER A 44 -13.52 1.92 0.71
CA SER A 44 -12.29 2.36 0.03
C SER A 44 -11.06 1.73 0.65
N TRP A 45 -11.00 1.61 1.99
CA TRP A 45 -9.90 0.93 2.68
C TRP A 45 -9.73 -0.53 2.22
N TYR A 46 -10.80 -1.33 2.23
CA TYR A 46 -10.69 -2.72 1.80
C TYR A 46 -10.34 -2.87 0.32
N ASN A 47 -10.78 -1.94 -0.52
CA ASN A 47 -10.38 -1.92 -1.93
C ASN A 47 -8.87 -1.68 -2.07
N LYS A 48 -8.29 -0.73 -1.33
CA LYS A 48 -6.84 -0.48 -1.33
C LYS A 48 -6.06 -1.64 -0.73
N LEU A 49 -6.52 -2.20 0.39
CA LEU A 49 -5.90 -3.33 1.07
C LEU A 49 -5.80 -4.58 0.18
N LYS A 50 -6.87 -4.89 -0.57
CA LYS A 50 -6.90 -6.01 -1.52
C LYS A 50 -6.05 -5.77 -2.77
N GLY A 51 -5.64 -4.53 -3.00
CA GLY A 51 -4.66 -4.18 -4.01
C GLY A 51 -5.08 -3.06 -4.95
N ILE A 52 -4.06 -2.34 -5.41
CA ILE A 52 -4.14 -1.17 -6.26
C ILE A 52 -3.56 -1.55 -7.62
N THR A 53 -4.32 -1.32 -8.68
CA THR A 53 -3.84 -1.51 -10.05
C THR A 53 -3.03 -0.30 -10.45
N SER A 54 -1.79 -0.51 -10.90
CA SER A 54 -0.91 0.57 -11.41
C SER A 54 -0.86 1.82 -10.51
N PRO A 55 -0.48 1.69 -9.22
CA PRO A 55 -0.29 2.85 -8.37
C PRO A 55 0.84 3.76 -8.91
N SER A 56 0.78 5.05 -8.61
CA SER A 56 1.89 5.98 -8.85
C SER A 56 3.09 5.64 -7.97
N VAL A 57 4.30 5.98 -8.43
CA VAL A 57 5.55 5.79 -7.67
C VAL A 57 5.49 6.46 -6.29
N GLU A 58 4.90 7.66 -6.23
CA GLU A 58 4.76 8.40 -4.98
C GLU A 58 3.90 7.65 -3.96
N VAL A 59 2.79 7.05 -4.41
CA VAL A 59 1.93 6.23 -3.56
C VAL A 59 2.68 5.01 -3.06
N VAL A 60 3.44 4.35 -3.93
CA VAL A 60 4.23 3.19 -3.54
C VAL A 60 5.25 3.54 -2.46
N LYS A 61 6.05 4.59 -2.69
CA LYS A 61 7.04 5.08 -1.72
C LYS A 61 6.41 5.54 -0.41
N ALA A 62 5.26 6.22 -0.46
CA ALA A 62 4.57 6.70 0.73
C ALA A 62 4.10 5.52 1.60
N VAL A 63 3.51 4.49 0.99
CA VAL A 63 3.09 3.29 1.71
C VAL A 63 4.31 2.53 2.27
N GLU A 64 5.38 2.37 1.49
CA GLU A 64 6.63 1.75 1.97
C GLU A 64 7.20 2.51 3.17
N THR A 65 7.21 3.84 3.12
CA THR A 65 7.67 4.70 4.22
C THR A 65 6.82 4.50 5.48
N VAL A 66 5.50 4.35 5.34
CA VAL A 66 4.62 4.04 6.48
C VAL A 66 4.97 2.68 7.06
N PHE A 67 5.02 1.61 6.24
CA PHE A 67 5.33 0.26 6.72
C PHE A 67 6.72 0.13 7.35
N LEU A 68 7.71 0.88 6.85
CA LEU A 68 9.06 0.90 7.39
C LEU A 68 9.10 1.36 8.86
N LYS A 69 8.23 2.31 9.27
CA LYS A 69 8.10 2.74 10.68
C LYS A 69 7.72 1.62 11.63
N TYR A 70 7.10 0.57 11.11
CA TYR A 70 6.64 -0.61 11.86
C TYR A 70 7.58 -1.82 11.63
N GLY A 71 8.77 -1.60 11.06
CA GLY A 71 9.77 -2.64 10.82
C GLY A 71 9.42 -3.61 9.70
N ILE A 72 8.51 -3.22 8.79
CA ILE A 72 8.10 -4.07 7.67
C ILE A 72 8.70 -3.54 6.38
N GLU A 73 9.74 -4.24 5.92
CA GLU A 73 10.31 -4.07 4.59
C GLU A 73 9.53 -4.92 3.56
N ASN A 74 9.54 -4.51 2.29
CA ASN A 74 8.88 -5.22 1.19
C ASN A 74 7.39 -5.51 1.46
N CYS A 75 6.60 -4.47 1.72
CA CYS A 75 5.19 -4.61 2.07
C CYS A 75 4.27 -5.06 0.92
N TRP A 76 4.78 -5.11 -0.31
CA TRP A 76 4.00 -5.35 -1.52
C TRP A 76 3.97 -6.81 -1.95
N GLU A 77 2.77 -7.30 -2.22
CA GLU A 77 2.50 -8.47 -3.04
C GLU A 77 2.07 -8.03 -4.44
N ILE A 78 2.91 -8.35 -5.42
CA ILE A 78 2.69 -7.98 -6.82
C ILE A 78 2.13 -9.18 -7.56
N THR A 79 0.90 -9.05 -8.06
CA THR A 79 0.24 -10.09 -8.86
C THR A 79 0.02 -9.61 -10.29
N ASP A 80 0.19 -10.51 -11.25
CA ASP A 80 -0.14 -10.22 -12.64
C ASP A 80 -1.65 -10.05 -12.81
N ILE A 81 -2.06 -9.10 -13.64
CA ILE A 81 -3.47 -8.89 -13.92
C ILE A 81 -3.79 -9.76 -15.13
N LYS A 82 -4.37 -10.95 -14.89
CA LYS A 82 -4.97 -11.71 -15.99
C LYS A 82 -6.11 -10.87 -16.56
N LEU A 83 -5.91 -10.42 -17.80
CA LEU A 83 -6.91 -9.76 -18.63
C LEU A 83 -8.11 -10.68 -18.88
#